data_AF-A0A2J6SPX2-F1
#
_entry.id   AF-A0A2J6SPX2-F1
#
_cell.length_a   1.000
_cell.length_b   1.000
_cell.length_c   1.000
_cell.angle_alpha   90.00
_cell.angle_beta   90.00
_cell.angle_gamma   90.00
#
_symmetry.space_group_name_H-M   'P 1'
#
loop_
_entity.id
_entity.type
_entity.pdbx_description
1 polymer ?
#
loop_
_entity_poly.entity_id
_entity_poly.type
_entity_poly.pdbx_seq_one_letter_code
_entity_poly.pdbx_strand_id
1 'polypeptide(L)'
;MDIAMQKFPNGIPTLEEVKKFNGADPYPETAWIWGKDDEIGRINLLTPARILSAQKSEIRDGDTVSLNWPMNLPTKPAFGRAPCQHRVANHPDGPMVFDDWLDMNIQSGSQWDGFRHYGHQTQGRFYNDLTPEEVLSGTRCGIQAVSNHGIVGRGVLLDYYSWCQQTGKPYDPFTSHAIQLEDLLAVAKAQNVKFQVGDILLIRSGYTAAYYEYEKSDPKKLDEAGSLHPTLAGVAQTEEMKSWLHDSYFAAVAGDAPAWECWPPKQWALGVLIGEMFDLEALAKQCKEKQRWSFFFMSTPLNMPGGIASFANAIAIY
;
A
#
# COMPACT_ATOMS: atom_id res chain seq x y z
N MET A 1 -16.51 -11.37 -5.74
CA MET A 1 -17.62 -10.44 -5.40
C MET A 1 -18.93 -11.18 -5.15
N ASP A 2 -19.38 -12.04 -6.05
CA ASP A 2 -20.69 -12.72 -5.95
C ASP A 2 -20.87 -13.53 -4.66
N ILE A 3 -19.83 -14.24 -4.21
CA ILE A 3 -19.86 -14.99 -2.94
C ILE A 3 -20.08 -14.06 -1.74
N ALA A 4 -19.43 -12.89 -1.71
CA ALA A 4 -19.63 -11.92 -0.65
C ALA A 4 -21.06 -11.39 -0.66
N MET A 5 -21.63 -11.13 -1.84
CA MET A 5 -23.03 -10.69 -1.98
C MET A 5 -24.05 -11.79 -1.62
N GLN A 6 -23.72 -13.07 -1.78
CA GLN A 6 -24.55 -14.18 -1.29
C GLN A 6 -24.56 -14.27 0.24
N LYS A 7 -23.38 -14.08 0.87
CA LYS A 7 -23.26 -14.03 2.34
C LYS A 7 -23.93 -12.79 2.93
N PHE A 8 -23.87 -11.67 2.22
CA PHE A 8 -24.38 -10.37 2.66
C PHE A 8 -25.29 -9.77 1.57
N PRO A 9 -26.57 -10.17 1.49
CA PRO A 9 -27.48 -9.78 0.41
C PRO A 9 -27.85 -8.29 0.40
N ASN A 10 -27.64 -7.59 1.53
CA ASN A 10 -27.93 -6.17 1.67
C ASN A 10 -26.77 -5.26 1.24
N GLY A 11 -25.65 -5.82 0.77
CA GLY A 11 -24.45 -5.09 0.40
C GLY A 11 -23.20 -5.64 1.06
N ILE A 12 -22.06 -4.99 0.82
CA ILE A 12 -20.81 -5.35 1.48
C ILE A 12 -20.96 -5.04 2.98
N PRO A 13 -20.59 -5.96 3.90
CA PRO A 13 -20.79 -5.78 5.34
C PRO A 13 -19.78 -4.83 5.97
N THR A 14 -20.22 -4.08 6.97
CA THR A 14 -19.37 -3.33 7.91
C THR A 14 -18.48 -4.27 8.72
N LEU A 15 -17.43 -3.73 9.36
CA LEU A 15 -16.51 -4.53 10.18
C LEU A 15 -17.27 -5.21 11.33
N GLU A 16 -18.23 -4.52 11.93
CA GLU A 16 -19.06 -5.06 13.01
C GLU A 16 -19.98 -6.19 12.53
N GLU A 17 -20.50 -6.12 11.30
CA GLU A 17 -21.25 -7.21 10.68
C GLU A 17 -20.35 -8.41 10.38
N VAL A 18 -19.11 -8.18 9.92
CA VAL A 18 -18.10 -9.23 9.72
C VAL A 18 -17.74 -9.91 11.03
N LYS A 19 -17.47 -9.14 12.10
CA LYS A 19 -17.18 -9.67 13.44
C LYS A 19 -18.30 -10.58 13.95
N LYS A 20 -19.56 -10.16 13.76
CA LYS A 20 -20.74 -10.97 14.13
C LYS A 20 -20.86 -12.24 13.27
N PHE A 21 -20.56 -12.14 11.98
CA PHE A 21 -20.63 -13.26 11.04
C PHE A 21 -19.55 -14.32 11.33
N ASN A 22 -18.31 -13.90 11.55
CA ASN A 22 -17.20 -14.81 11.83
C ASN A 22 -17.30 -15.46 13.22
N GLY A 23 -17.91 -14.79 14.19
CA GLY A 23 -17.93 -15.28 15.56
C GLY A 23 -16.52 -15.35 16.14
N ALA A 24 -16.18 -16.45 16.81
CA ALA A 24 -14.90 -16.61 17.51
C ALA A 24 -13.79 -17.32 16.69
N ASP A 25 -14.14 -18.00 15.60
CA ASP A 25 -13.19 -18.71 14.73
C ASP A 25 -13.67 -18.65 13.26
N PRO A 26 -12.95 -17.94 12.35
CA PRO A 26 -11.64 -17.31 12.54
C PRO A 26 -11.68 -16.05 13.42
N TYR A 27 -10.52 -15.41 13.62
CA TYR A 27 -10.45 -14.15 14.38
C TYR A 27 -11.52 -13.17 13.86
N PRO A 28 -12.37 -12.59 14.74
CA PRO A 28 -13.60 -11.92 14.34
C PRO A 28 -13.43 -10.86 13.24
N GLU A 29 -12.34 -10.10 13.29
CA GLU A 29 -12.06 -8.99 12.36
C GLU A 29 -11.51 -9.40 10.98
N THR A 30 -11.38 -10.70 10.71
CA THR A 30 -10.88 -11.17 9.42
C THR A 30 -11.90 -10.93 8.30
N ALA A 31 -11.53 -10.13 7.29
CA ALA A 31 -12.41 -9.81 6.16
C ALA A 31 -12.52 -10.93 5.11
N TRP A 32 -12.53 -12.21 5.50
CA TRP A 32 -12.50 -13.39 4.63
C TRP A 32 -13.89 -13.72 4.04
N ILE A 33 -14.53 -12.71 3.45
CA ILE A 33 -15.91 -12.81 2.94
C ILE A 33 -15.98 -13.26 1.47
N TRP A 34 -14.83 -13.37 0.79
CA TRP A 34 -14.73 -13.53 -0.67
C TRP A 34 -14.87 -14.97 -1.16
N GLY A 35 -14.74 -15.96 -0.27
CA GLY A 35 -14.81 -17.38 -0.59
C GLY A 35 -13.58 -18.13 -0.07
N LYS A 36 -13.71 -19.44 0.16
CA LYS A 36 -12.63 -20.27 0.71
C LYS A 36 -11.43 -20.42 -0.23
N ASP A 37 -11.64 -20.28 -1.53
CA ASP A 37 -10.60 -20.40 -2.56
C ASP A 37 -10.10 -19.02 -3.01
N ASP A 38 -10.46 -17.95 -2.28
CA ASP A 38 -10.03 -16.60 -2.62
C ASP A 38 -8.57 -16.35 -2.24
N GLU A 39 -7.85 -15.67 -3.14
CA GLU A 39 -6.42 -15.37 -3.00
C GLU A 39 -6.10 -13.87 -3.12
N ILE A 40 -7.09 -13.03 -3.42
CA ILE A 40 -6.87 -11.60 -3.75
C ILE A 40 -7.63 -10.64 -2.83
N GLY A 41 -8.44 -11.14 -1.89
CA GLY A 41 -9.06 -10.35 -0.83
C GLY A 41 -9.81 -9.15 -1.36
N ARG A 42 -9.50 -7.96 -0.83
CA ARG A 42 -10.17 -6.72 -1.23
C ARG A 42 -9.87 -6.25 -2.65
N ILE A 43 -8.89 -6.83 -3.35
CA ILE A 43 -8.70 -6.58 -4.79
C ILE A 43 -9.93 -7.02 -5.59
N ASN A 44 -10.75 -7.95 -5.08
CA ASN A 44 -12.07 -8.27 -5.65
C ASN A 44 -13.03 -7.08 -5.75
N LEU A 45 -12.77 -5.97 -5.04
CA LEU A 45 -13.55 -4.74 -5.16
C LEU A 45 -13.28 -4.03 -6.49
N LEU A 46 -12.15 -4.28 -7.15
CA LEU A 46 -11.76 -3.70 -8.44
C LEU A 46 -12.48 -4.39 -9.61
N THR A 47 -13.81 -4.30 -9.63
CA THR A 47 -14.65 -4.95 -10.64
C THR A 47 -14.53 -4.26 -12.01
N PRO A 48 -14.85 -4.96 -13.13
CA PRO A 48 -14.86 -4.33 -14.45
C PRO A 48 -15.68 -3.04 -14.53
N ALA A 49 -16.84 -3.01 -13.86
CA ALA A 49 -17.70 -1.82 -13.81
C ALA A 49 -17.03 -0.63 -13.11
N ARG A 50 -16.30 -0.87 -12.00
CA ARG A 50 -15.58 0.18 -11.28
C ARG A 50 -14.34 0.64 -12.03
N ILE A 51 -13.61 -0.27 -12.68
CA ILE A 51 -12.48 0.07 -13.55
C ILE A 51 -12.94 0.97 -14.69
N LEU A 52 -14.02 0.61 -15.39
CA LEU A 52 -14.59 1.44 -16.45
C LEU A 52 -15.12 2.79 -15.94
N SER A 53 -15.68 2.82 -14.72
CA SER A 53 -16.10 4.08 -14.10
C SER A 53 -14.90 4.99 -13.84
N ALA A 54 -13.83 4.48 -13.23
CA ALA A 54 -12.60 5.21 -12.95
C ALA A 54 -11.95 5.71 -14.25
N GLN A 55 -11.87 4.86 -15.27
CA GLN A 55 -11.33 5.22 -16.58
C GLN A 55 -12.09 6.42 -17.17
N LYS A 56 -13.43 6.41 -17.13
CA LYS A 56 -14.26 7.50 -17.65
C LYS A 56 -14.19 8.77 -16.81
N SER A 57 -14.09 8.66 -15.49
CA SER A 57 -14.16 9.83 -14.60
C SER A 57 -12.80 10.49 -14.39
N GLU A 58 -11.71 9.73 -14.44
CA GLU A 58 -10.39 10.20 -14.03
C GLU A 58 -9.39 10.42 -15.17
N ILE A 59 -9.49 9.73 -16.31
CA ILE A 59 -8.61 9.96 -17.48
C ILE A 59 -9.25 11.03 -18.37
N ARG A 60 -8.81 12.27 -18.20
CA ARG A 60 -9.32 13.46 -18.90
C ARG A 60 -8.24 14.17 -19.71
N ASP A 61 -7.02 14.19 -19.19
CA ASP A 61 -5.92 15.01 -19.70
C ASP A 61 -4.84 14.16 -20.39
N GLY A 62 -4.70 12.90 -19.98
CA GLY A 62 -3.66 11.97 -20.45
C GLY A 62 -2.32 12.10 -19.73
N ASP A 63 -2.22 12.97 -18.72
CA ASP A 63 -0.99 13.16 -17.94
C ASP A 63 -0.71 11.96 -17.04
N THR A 64 0.52 11.47 -17.03
CA THR A 64 0.92 10.31 -16.24
C THR A 64 1.98 10.64 -15.19
N VAL A 65 1.88 10.02 -14.02
CA VAL A 65 2.85 10.17 -12.92
C VAL A 65 3.31 8.78 -12.46
N SER A 66 4.60 8.50 -12.61
CA SER A 66 5.22 7.31 -11.98
C SER A 66 5.21 7.48 -10.46
N LEU A 67 4.82 6.42 -9.75
CA LEU A 67 4.80 6.38 -8.28
C LEU A 67 5.90 5.50 -7.71
N ASN A 68 6.87 5.12 -8.55
CA ASN A 68 7.97 4.24 -8.20
C ASN A 68 9.16 5.10 -7.75
N TRP A 69 9.60 4.89 -6.51
CA TRP A 69 10.85 5.42 -6.02
C TRP A 69 12.03 4.68 -6.67
N PRO A 70 13.20 5.31 -6.86
CA PRO A 70 14.36 4.62 -7.42
C PRO A 70 14.69 3.35 -6.65
N MET A 71 14.93 2.24 -7.36
CA MET A 71 15.08 0.92 -6.73
C MET A 71 16.28 0.83 -5.77
N ASN A 72 17.30 1.67 -5.98
CA ASN A 72 18.46 1.78 -5.09
C ASN A 72 18.21 2.66 -3.85
N LEU A 73 16.96 3.10 -3.63
CA LEU A 73 16.53 3.85 -2.46
C LEU A 73 15.47 3.09 -1.66
N PRO A 74 15.47 3.26 -0.32
CA PRO A 74 16.45 4.01 0.47
C PRO A 74 17.82 3.31 0.48
N THR A 75 18.90 4.06 0.67
CA THR A 75 20.26 3.49 0.73
C THR A 75 20.46 2.59 1.95
N LYS A 76 19.65 2.79 2.99
CA LYS A 76 19.57 1.98 4.21
C LYS A 76 18.10 1.62 4.46
N PRO A 77 17.61 0.50 3.90
CA PRO A 77 16.26 0.03 4.15
C PRO A 77 16.04 -0.33 5.61
N ALA A 78 14.84 -0.04 6.11
CA ALA A 78 14.44 -0.34 7.47
C ALA A 78 14.39 -1.86 7.74
N PHE A 79 14.31 -2.22 9.03
CA PHE A 79 14.06 -3.60 9.50
C PHE A 79 15.19 -4.59 9.17
N GLY A 80 16.42 -4.09 9.03
CA GLY A 80 17.60 -4.91 8.75
C GLY A 80 17.62 -5.51 7.34
N ARG A 81 16.86 -4.93 6.40
CA ARG A 81 16.82 -5.37 5.01
C ARG A 81 18.03 -4.83 4.24
N ALA A 82 18.54 -5.60 3.27
CA ALA A 82 19.65 -5.18 2.43
C ALA A 82 19.17 -4.22 1.32
N PRO A 83 19.95 -3.17 0.97
CA PRO A 83 19.63 -2.31 -0.17
C PRO A 83 19.72 -3.06 -1.49
N CYS A 84 19.01 -2.56 -2.50
CA CYS A 84 19.10 -3.11 -3.86
C CYS A 84 20.51 -2.96 -4.43
N GLN A 85 21.04 -4.03 -4.99
CA GLN A 85 22.27 -4.02 -5.76
C GLN A 85 21.93 -4.16 -7.25
N HIS A 86 22.48 -3.25 -8.06
CA HIS A 86 22.33 -3.26 -9.52
C HIS A 86 23.69 -3.49 -10.16
N ARG A 87 23.77 -4.48 -11.06
CA ARG A 87 24.98 -4.80 -11.81
C ARG A 87 24.67 -4.86 -13.28
N VAL A 88 25.43 -4.13 -14.10
CA VAL A 88 25.35 -4.16 -15.57
C VAL A 88 26.60 -4.82 -16.12
N ALA A 89 26.47 -5.67 -17.14
CA ALA A 89 27.61 -6.28 -17.84
C ALA A 89 27.34 -6.42 -19.35
N ASN A 90 28.41 -6.46 -20.15
CA ASN A 90 28.30 -6.80 -21.57
C ASN A 90 27.83 -8.26 -21.75
N HIS A 91 26.94 -8.48 -22.70
CA HIS A 91 26.54 -9.82 -23.12
C HIS A 91 27.61 -10.43 -24.06
N PRO A 92 27.85 -11.74 -24.01
CA PRO A 92 28.82 -12.41 -24.89
C PRO A 92 28.57 -12.25 -26.40
N ASP A 93 27.36 -11.88 -26.81
CA ASP A 93 26.97 -11.71 -28.24
C ASP A 93 27.61 -10.49 -28.92
N GLY A 94 28.17 -9.53 -28.17
CA GLY A 94 28.94 -8.43 -28.76
C GLY A 94 29.08 -7.19 -27.87
N PRO A 95 29.96 -6.24 -28.26
CA PRO A 95 30.32 -5.08 -27.42
C PRO A 95 29.24 -4.00 -27.29
N MET A 96 28.08 -4.19 -27.93
CA MET A 96 26.95 -3.25 -27.94
C MET A 96 25.68 -3.90 -27.36
N VAL A 97 25.84 -4.97 -26.58
CA VAL A 97 24.74 -5.68 -25.92
C VAL A 97 25.06 -5.74 -24.43
N PHE A 98 24.13 -5.30 -23.60
CA PHE A 98 24.30 -5.26 -22.15
C PHE A 98 23.08 -5.84 -21.48
N ASP A 99 23.31 -6.64 -20.45
CA ASP A 99 22.31 -7.14 -19.54
C ASP A 99 22.57 -6.59 -18.14
N ASP A 100 21.56 -6.64 -17.29
CA ASP A 100 21.67 -6.28 -15.90
C ASP A 100 21.07 -7.30 -14.93
N TRP A 101 21.47 -7.18 -13.67
CA TRP A 101 21.04 -8.04 -12.58
C TRP A 101 20.67 -7.18 -11.38
N LEU A 102 19.62 -7.61 -10.68
CA LEU A 102 19.16 -7.03 -9.43
C LEU A 102 19.26 -8.10 -8.34
N ASP A 103 19.87 -7.74 -7.21
CA ASP A 103 19.83 -8.51 -5.96
C ASP A 103 19.22 -7.63 -4.86
N MET A 104 18.05 -8.04 -4.36
CA MET A 104 17.21 -7.21 -3.53
C MET A 104 16.22 -8.06 -2.73
N ASN A 105 16.04 -7.74 -1.46
CA ASN A 105 14.81 -8.07 -0.77
C ASN A 105 13.72 -7.11 -1.30
N ILE A 106 12.67 -7.65 -1.97
CA ILE A 106 11.61 -6.85 -2.61
C ILE A 106 10.97 -5.83 -1.64
N GLN A 107 11.00 -6.11 -0.34
CA GLN A 107 10.51 -5.21 0.69
C GLN A 107 11.44 -4.04 1.03
N SER A 108 12.47 -3.79 0.23
CA SER A 108 13.51 -2.77 0.53
C SER A 108 13.33 -1.47 -0.25
N GLY A 109 12.20 -1.26 -0.93
CA GLY A 109 11.91 -0.05 -1.71
C GLY A 109 10.42 0.05 -2.04
N SER A 110 10.02 0.77 -3.09
CA SER A 110 8.59 0.85 -3.47
C SER A 110 8.00 -0.52 -3.76
N GLN A 111 6.99 -0.94 -3.00
CA GLN A 111 6.52 -2.32 -3.00
C GLN A 111 5.02 -2.46 -2.76
N TRP A 112 4.48 -3.62 -3.10
CA TRP A 112 3.22 -4.15 -2.60
C TRP A 112 3.49 -5.38 -1.74
N ASP A 113 2.99 -5.35 -0.50
CA ASP A 113 2.91 -6.51 0.37
C ASP A 113 1.68 -7.35 0.05
N GLY A 114 1.93 -8.60 -0.36
CA GLY A 114 0.88 -9.59 -0.56
C GLY A 114 0.43 -10.22 0.75
N PHE A 115 -0.64 -11.02 0.67
CA PHE A 115 -1.24 -11.66 1.83
C PHE A 115 -0.37 -12.71 2.54
N ARG A 116 0.76 -13.07 1.95
CA ARG A 116 1.80 -13.93 2.55
C ARG A 116 2.81 -13.16 3.41
N HIS A 117 2.82 -11.82 3.37
CA HIS A 117 3.87 -11.02 4.01
C HIS A 117 3.73 -10.97 5.52
N TYR A 118 2.57 -10.52 6.02
CA TYR A 118 2.36 -10.30 7.44
C TYR A 118 1.08 -10.98 7.91
N GLY A 119 1.25 -12.06 8.67
CA GLY A 119 0.16 -12.85 9.24
C GLY A 119 -0.30 -12.32 10.60
N HIS A 120 -1.45 -12.81 11.05
CA HIS A 120 -1.97 -12.55 12.37
C HIS A 120 -1.14 -13.29 13.43
N GLN A 121 -0.22 -12.56 14.07
CA GLN A 121 0.82 -13.14 14.94
C GLN A 121 0.27 -14.04 16.05
N THR A 122 -0.82 -13.63 16.73
CA THR A 122 -1.40 -14.42 17.84
C THR A 122 -2.21 -15.63 17.38
N GLN A 123 -2.59 -15.71 16.10
CA GLN A 123 -3.34 -16.84 15.54
C GLN A 123 -2.44 -17.77 14.74
N GLY A 124 -1.25 -17.32 14.33
CA GLY A 124 -0.35 -18.09 13.47
C GLY A 124 -0.95 -18.37 12.09
N ARG A 125 -1.80 -17.45 11.60
CA ARG A 125 -2.52 -17.56 10.32
C ARG A 125 -2.37 -16.30 9.49
N PHE A 126 -2.32 -16.47 8.18
CA PHE A 126 -2.36 -15.40 7.18
C PHE A 126 -3.78 -15.28 6.62
N TYR A 127 -3.95 -14.46 5.58
CA TYR A 127 -5.24 -14.32 4.89
C TYR A 127 -5.83 -15.67 4.47
N ASN A 128 -7.15 -15.81 4.67
CA ASN A 128 -7.94 -16.98 4.29
C ASN A 128 -7.32 -18.30 4.80
N ASP A 129 -7.07 -18.33 6.11
CA ASP A 129 -6.52 -19.45 6.91
C ASP A 129 -5.22 -20.06 6.38
N LEU A 130 -4.41 -19.27 5.65
CA LEU A 130 -3.13 -19.74 5.15
C LEU A 130 -2.13 -19.94 6.30
N THR A 131 -1.44 -21.06 6.30
CA THR A 131 -0.45 -21.43 7.32
C THR A 131 0.99 -21.09 6.88
N PRO A 132 1.94 -20.92 7.83
CA PRO A 132 3.36 -20.74 7.48
C PRO A 132 3.94 -21.88 6.64
N GLU A 133 3.51 -23.12 6.86
CA GLU A 133 3.95 -24.28 6.07
C GLU A 133 3.50 -24.17 4.60
N GLU A 134 2.25 -23.75 4.36
CA GLU A 134 1.73 -23.49 3.02
C GLU A 134 2.41 -22.29 2.36
N VAL A 135 2.81 -21.27 3.13
CA VAL A 135 3.62 -20.15 2.62
C VAL A 135 4.95 -20.66 2.05
N LEU A 136 5.62 -21.58 2.74
CA LEU A 136 6.93 -22.10 2.32
C LEU A 136 6.86 -23.12 1.17
N SER A 137 5.76 -23.88 1.08
CA SER A 137 5.66 -25.04 0.17
C SER A 137 4.72 -24.87 -1.02
N GLY A 138 3.74 -23.96 -0.92
CA GLY A 138 2.69 -23.78 -1.93
C GLY A 138 2.72 -22.41 -2.60
N THR A 139 1.68 -22.13 -3.40
CA THR A 139 1.52 -20.85 -4.13
C THR A 139 0.30 -20.05 -3.72
N ARG A 140 -0.61 -20.60 -2.90
CA ARG A 140 -1.87 -19.94 -2.48
C ARG A 140 -1.60 -18.58 -1.84
N CYS A 141 -2.43 -17.60 -2.20
CA CYS A 141 -2.33 -16.19 -1.81
C CYS A 141 -1.01 -15.52 -2.22
N GLY A 142 -0.26 -16.13 -3.13
CA GLY A 142 0.95 -15.53 -3.67
C GLY A 142 0.65 -14.36 -4.60
N ILE A 143 1.63 -13.46 -4.75
CA ILE A 143 1.47 -12.21 -5.48
C ILE A 143 1.06 -12.41 -6.96
N GLN A 144 1.32 -13.59 -7.55
CA GLN A 144 0.84 -13.95 -8.88
C GLN A 144 -0.69 -13.92 -9.00
N ALA A 145 -1.43 -14.24 -7.93
CA ALA A 145 -2.89 -14.17 -7.95
C ALA A 145 -3.37 -12.72 -8.17
N VAL A 146 -2.69 -11.76 -7.52
CA VAL A 146 -2.94 -10.33 -7.72
C VAL A 146 -2.42 -9.88 -9.09
N SER A 147 -1.27 -10.39 -9.56
CA SER A 147 -0.74 -10.11 -10.89
C SER A 147 -1.72 -10.49 -12.02
N ASN A 148 -2.36 -11.66 -11.91
CA ASN A 148 -3.36 -12.14 -12.88
C ASN A 148 -4.63 -11.27 -12.93
N HIS A 149 -4.90 -10.48 -11.88
CA HIS A 149 -6.00 -9.53 -11.85
C HIS A 149 -5.54 -8.09 -12.21
N GLY A 150 -4.36 -7.70 -11.73
CA GLY A 150 -3.88 -6.32 -11.70
C GLY A 150 -4.49 -5.50 -10.54
N ILE A 151 -3.83 -4.40 -10.20
CA ILE A 151 -4.35 -3.40 -9.27
C ILE A 151 -4.71 -2.17 -10.09
N VAL A 152 -5.93 -2.15 -10.60
CA VAL A 152 -6.41 -1.14 -11.55
C VAL A 152 -7.74 -0.57 -11.06
N GLY A 153 -7.87 0.76 -11.01
CA GLY A 153 -9.09 1.38 -10.53
C GLY A 153 -8.91 2.86 -10.25
N ARG A 154 -9.68 3.37 -9.29
CA ARG A 154 -9.61 4.77 -8.87
C ARG A 154 -8.64 4.91 -7.69
N GLY A 155 -7.61 5.71 -7.86
CA GLY A 155 -6.71 6.12 -6.78
C GLY A 155 -7.18 7.43 -6.15
N VAL A 156 -6.95 7.57 -4.85
CA VAL A 156 -7.21 8.80 -4.10
C VAL A 156 -6.00 9.11 -3.23
N LEU A 157 -5.49 10.34 -3.29
CA LEU A 157 -4.38 10.80 -2.46
C LEU A 157 -4.90 11.65 -1.29
N LEU A 158 -4.48 11.35 -0.07
CA LEU A 158 -4.53 12.26 1.08
C LEU A 158 -3.11 12.79 1.34
N ASP A 159 -2.91 14.09 1.15
CA ASP A 159 -1.61 14.76 1.32
C ASP A 159 -1.51 15.37 2.72
N TYR A 160 -1.34 14.47 3.70
CA TYR A 160 -1.19 14.83 5.11
C TYR A 160 0.01 15.75 5.35
N TYR A 161 1.14 15.46 4.70
CA TYR A 161 2.37 16.22 4.90
C TYR A 161 2.19 17.70 4.55
N SER A 162 1.61 18.00 3.39
CA SER A 162 1.39 19.40 2.99
C SER A 162 0.32 20.07 3.84
N TRP A 163 -0.70 19.32 4.28
CA TRP A 163 -1.71 19.83 5.18
C TRP A 163 -1.13 20.24 6.53
N CYS A 164 -0.21 19.46 7.10
CA CYS A 164 0.52 19.83 8.32
C CYS A 164 1.32 21.12 8.12
N GLN A 165 2.04 21.25 7.02
CA GLN A 165 2.81 22.46 6.69
C GLN A 165 1.92 23.70 6.57
N GLN A 166 0.78 23.59 5.89
CA GLN A 166 -0.16 24.70 5.68
C GLN A 166 -0.87 25.12 6.96
N THR A 167 -1.15 24.17 7.86
CA THR A 167 -1.82 24.41 9.14
C THR A 167 -0.84 24.75 10.27
N GLY A 168 0.47 24.70 10.01
CA GLY A 168 1.50 24.93 11.00
C GLY A 168 1.59 23.85 12.08
N LYS A 169 1.05 22.65 11.81
CA LYS A 169 1.12 21.51 12.73
C LYS A 169 2.54 20.94 12.74
N PRO A 170 3.24 20.92 13.89
CA PRO A 170 4.57 20.32 13.97
C PRO A 170 4.50 18.83 13.60
N TYR A 171 5.35 18.41 12.68
CA TYR A 171 5.34 17.06 12.14
C TYR A 171 6.72 16.69 11.57
N ASP A 172 7.21 15.51 11.92
CA ASP A 172 8.43 14.90 11.36
C ASP A 172 8.15 13.43 11.00
N PRO A 173 8.21 13.04 9.72
CA PRO A 173 7.94 11.66 9.29
C PRO A 173 8.97 10.63 9.80
N PHE A 174 10.12 11.07 10.33
CA PHE A 174 11.19 10.22 10.89
C PHE A 174 11.05 10.02 12.42
N THR A 175 9.89 10.35 12.99
CA THR A 175 9.57 10.13 14.41
C THR A 175 8.35 9.23 14.55
N SER A 176 8.13 8.63 15.73
CA SER A 176 6.91 7.86 16.04
C SER A 176 5.69 8.77 16.17
N HIS A 177 5.17 9.22 15.04
CA HIS A 177 3.98 10.07 14.97
C HIS A 177 2.80 9.30 14.37
N ALA A 178 1.80 9.05 15.20
CA ALA A 178 0.57 8.38 14.79
C ALA A 178 -0.40 9.37 14.13
N ILE A 179 -0.59 9.24 12.82
CA ILE A 179 -1.53 10.04 12.03
C ILE A 179 -2.95 9.58 12.38
N GLN A 180 -3.70 10.42 13.09
CA GLN A 180 -5.02 10.09 13.60
C GLN A 180 -6.07 10.06 12.48
N LEU A 181 -7.18 9.36 12.71
CA LEU A 181 -8.29 9.30 11.75
C LEU A 181 -8.89 10.69 11.53
N GLU A 182 -9.08 11.47 12.60
CA GLU A 182 -9.65 12.82 12.51
C GLU A 182 -8.81 13.74 11.61
N ASP A 183 -7.48 13.59 11.64
CA ASP A 183 -6.56 14.31 10.77
C ASP A 183 -6.78 13.91 9.30
N LEU A 184 -6.82 12.60 8.99
CA LEU A 184 -7.05 12.12 7.62
C LEU A 184 -8.41 12.58 7.08
N LEU A 185 -9.45 12.61 7.92
CA LEU A 185 -10.77 13.13 7.55
C LEU A 185 -10.75 14.65 7.34
N ALA A 186 -9.97 15.39 8.14
CA ALA A 186 -9.78 16.83 7.95
C ALA A 186 -9.02 17.14 6.64
N VAL A 187 -8.02 16.33 6.32
CA VAL A 187 -7.28 16.37 5.05
C VAL A 187 -8.22 16.09 3.88
N ALA A 188 -9.00 15.01 3.93
CA ALA A 188 -9.98 14.67 2.91
C ALA A 188 -11.00 15.79 2.70
N LYS A 189 -11.48 16.42 3.78
CA LYS A 189 -12.38 17.57 3.73
C LYS A 189 -11.72 18.79 3.07
N ALA A 190 -10.48 19.13 3.46
CA ALA A 190 -9.74 20.24 2.87
C ALA A 190 -9.47 20.05 1.38
N GLN A 191 -9.25 18.80 0.97
CA GLN A 191 -9.05 18.40 -0.43
C GLN A 191 -10.36 18.17 -1.22
N ASN A 192 -11.53 18.31 -0.56
CA ASN A 192 -12.84 17.98 -1.12
C ASN A 192 -12.92 16.55 -1.72
N VAL A 193 -12.27 15.59 -1.07
CA VAL A 193 -12.26 14.18 -1.44
C VAL A 193 -13.54 13.50 -0.96
N LYS A 194 -14.15 12.72 -1.85
CA LYS A 194 -15.22 11.77 -1.51
C LYS A 194 -14.76 10.37 -1.88
N PHE A 195 -14.71 9.49 -0.90
CA PHE A 195 -14.32 8.10 -1.11
C PHE A 195 -15.43 7.29 -1.79
N GLN A 196 -15.02 6.30 -2.56
CA GLN A 196 -15.87 5.33 -3.24
C GLN A 196 -15.42 3.91 -2.90
N VAL A 197 -16.36 2.97 -2.93
CA VAL A 197 -16.07 1.55 -2.77
C VAL A 197 -15.08 1.11 -3.84
N GLY A 198 -13.98 0.48 -3.43
CA GLY A 198 -12.91 0.02 -4.30
C GLY A 198 -11.84 1.08 -4.59
N ASP A 199 -11.90 2.26 -3.98
CA ASP A 199 -10.80 3.23 -4.07
C ASP A 199 -9.50 2.61 -3.54
N ILE A 200 -8.40 2.96 -4.18
CA ILE A 200 -7.04 2.68 -3.71
C ILE A 200 -6.58 3.92 -2.98
N LEU A 201 -6.41 3.82 -1.66
CA LEU A 201 -6.10 4.95 -0.80
C LEU A 201 -4.59 5.13 -0.70
N LEU A 202 -4.09 6.30 -1.11
CA LEU A 202 -2.69 6.69 -0.97
C LEU A 202 -2.60 7.77 0.11
N ILE A 203 -1.68 7.61 1.06
CA ILE A 203 -1.37 8.62 2.07
C ILE A 203 0.05 9.10 1.86
N ARG A 204 0.21 10.39 1.57
CA ARG A 204 1.53 11.04 1.60
C ARG A 204 1.80 11.55 2.99
N SER A 205 2.56 10.75 3.74
CA SER A 205 3.06 11.08 5.07
C SER A 205 4.26 12.03 5.00
N GLY A 206 4.99 12.07 3.88
CA GLY A 206 6.11 12.99 3.64
C GLY A 206 7.49 12.37 3.83
N TYR A 207 7.58 11.05 3.99
CA TYR A 207 8.85 10.36 4.19
C TYR A 207 9.82 10.58 3.02
N THR A 208 9.36 10.45 1.77
CA THR A 208 10.22 10.64 0.58
C THR A 208 10.73 12.08 0.47
N ALA A 209 9.88 13.06 0.76
CA ALA A 209 10.28 14.47 0.81
C ALA A 209 11.37 14.72 1.85
N ALA A 210 11.14 14.26 3.09
CA ALA A 210 12.08 14.42 4.19
C ALA A 210 13.36 13.61 3.98
N TYR A 211 13.30 12.46 3.32
CA TYR A 211 14.47 11.65 2.98
C TYR A 211 15.47 12.46 2.14
N TYR A 212 15.00 13.11 1.07
CA TYR A 212 15.87 13.93 0.21
C TYR A 212 16.39 15.20 0.89
N GLU A 213 15.69 15.69 1.92
CA GLU A 213 16.18 16.77 2.77
C GLU A 213 17.29 16.27 3.71
N TYR A 214 17.04 15.20 4.46
CA TYR A 214 17.98 14.65 5.44
C TYR A 214 19.21 14.01 4.81
N GLU A 215 19.14 13.52 3.57
CA GLU A 215 20.32 13.12 2.81
C GLU A 215 21.37 14.24 2.75
N LYS A 216 20.93 15.51 2.74
CA LYS A 216 21.81 16.68 2.67
C LYS A 216 22.07 17.31 4.03
N SER A 217 21.05 17.38 4.88
CA SER A 217 21.09 18.16 6.11
C SER A 217 21.47 17.34 7.35
N ASP A 218 21.03 16.08 7.45
CA ASP A 218 21.27 15.22 8.61
C ASP A 218 21.22 13.72 8.24
N PRO A 219 22.29 13.18 7.61
CA PRO A 219 22.32 11.78 7.18
C PRO A 219 22.16 10.76 8.32
N LYS A 220 22.42 11.15 9.58
CA LYS A 220 22.25 10.26 10.74
C LYS A 220 20.78 9.88 10.96
N LYS A 221 19.83 10.77 10.65
CA LYS A 221 18.40 10.43 10.69
C LYS A 221 18.05 9.30 9.71
N LEU A 222 18.71 9.25 8.56
CA LEU A 222 18.52 8.15 7.60
C LEU A 222 19.05 6.82 8.16
N ASP A 223 20.16 6.85 8.89
CA ASP A 223 20.72 5.68 9.57
C ASP A 223 19.78 5.14 10.66
N GLU A 224 19.16 6.03 11.42
CA GLU A 224 18.18 5.69 12.46
C GLU A 224 16.89 5.11 11.86
N ALA A 225 16.37 5.73 10.80
CA ALA A 225 15.20 5.24 10.07
C ALA A 225 15.45 3.93 9.30
N GLY A 226 16.70 3.68 8.89
CA GLY A 226 17.15 2.43 8.27
C GLY A 226 17.52 1.33 9.26
N SER A 227 17.34 1.55 10.57
CA SER A 227 17.74 0.59 11.60
C SER A 227 16.80 -0.62 11.69
N LEU A 228 17.16 -1.60 12.53
CA LEU A 228 16.31 -2.76 12.82
C LEU A 228 15.01 -2.37 13.55
N HIS A 229 15.05 -1.29 14.33
CA HIS A 229 13.94 -0.81 15.16
C HIS A 229 13.74 0.69 14.94
N PRO A 230 13.27 1.09 13.74
CA PRO A 230 13.17 2.50 13.40
C PRO A 230 12.05 3.19 14.19
N THR A 231 11.99 4.52 14.15
CA THR A 231 10.81 5.29 14.53
C THR A 231 10.28 5.98 13.30
N LEU A 232 9.04 5.66 12.90
CA LEU A 232 8.47 6.12 11.64
C LEU A 232 7.06 6.63 11.87
N ALA A 233 6.72 7.74 11.25
CA ALA A 233 5.36 8.21 11.23
C ALA A 233 4.53 7.32 10.30
N GLY A 234 3.26 7.19 10.61
CA GLY A 234 2.33 6.42 9.79
C GLY A 234 0.95 6.46 10.40
N VAL A 235 0.00 5.73 9.82
CA VAL A 235 -1.38 5.77 10.30
C VAL A 235 -1.50 5.22 11.72
N ALA A 236 -2.37 5.83 12.51
CA ALA A 236 -2.69 5.37 13.86
C ALA A 236 -3.43 4.03 13.82
N GLN A 237 -3.02 3.10 14.66
CA GLN A 237 -3.59 1.75 14.74
C GLN A 237 -4.67 1.70 15.83
N THR A 238 -5.75 2.46 15.62
CA THR A 238 -6.93 2.49 16.51
C THR A 238 -8.09 1.69 15.92
N GLU A 239 -9.05 1.32 16.77
CA GLU A 239 -10.25 0.60 16.30
C GLU A 239 -11.12 1.46 15.38
N GLU A 240 -11.15 2.78 15.59
CA GLU A 240 -11.85 3.73 14.72
C GLU A 240 -11.20 3.80 13.34
N MET A 241 -9.87 3.88 13.27
CA MET A 241 -9.12 3.86 12.00
C MET A 241 -9.41 2.56 11.25
N LYS A 242 -9.33 1.42 11.94
CA LYS A 242 -9.59 0.10 11.37
C LYS A 242 -11.01 -0.02 10.83
N SER A 243 -12.00 0.44 11.60
CA SER A 243 -13.40 0.46 11.18
C SER A 243 -13.61 1.36 9.97
N TRP A 244 -13.00 2.55 9.96
CA TRP A 244 -13.07 3.47 8.82
C TRP A 244 -12.44 2.89 7.55
N LEU A 245 -11.25 2.30 7.64
CA LEU A 245 -10.59 1.62 6.52
C LEU A 245 -11.43 0.45 6.02
N HIS A 246 -12.00 -0.31 6.94
CA HIS A 246 -12.85 -1.44 6.61
C HIS A 246 -14.11 -0.97 5.86
N ASP A 247 -14.85 -0.03 6.44
CA ASP A 247 -16.20 0.37 6.03
C ASP A 247 -16.21 1.40 4.90
N SER A 248 -15.08 2.04 4.62
CA SER A 248 -14.87 2.79 3.36
C SER A 248 -14.65 1.87 2.16
N TYR A 249 -14.39 0.58 2.40
CA TYR A 249 -14.13 -0.44 1.38
C TYR A 249 -13.03 -0.06 0.40
N PHE A 250 -11.88 0.37 0.93
CA PHE A 250 -10.69 0.52 0.10
C PHE A 250 -10.22 -0.85 -0.40
N ALA A 251 -9.85 -0.93 -1.69
CA ALA A 251 -9.36 -2.16 -2.31
C ALA A 251 -7.93 -2.50 -1.85
N ALA A 252 -7.12 -1.46 -1.69
CA ALA A 252 -5.76 -1.50 -1.19
C ALA A 252 -5.40 -0.14 -0.56
N VAL A 253 -4.35 -0.12 0.25
CA VAL A 253 -3.81 1.11 0.84
C VAL A 253 -2.34 1.22 0.48
N ALA A 254 -1.84 2.43 0.28
CA ALA A 254 -0.43 2.67 0.04
C ALA A 254 0.03 3.99 0.66
N GLY A 255 1.34 4.16 0.79
CA GLY A 255 1.95 5.40 1.24
C GLY A 255 3.43 5.47 0.90
N ASP A 256 4.04 6.59 1.27
CA ASP A 256 5.44 6.90 1.01
C ASP A 256 6.38 6.51 2.17
N ALA A 257 5.85 6.05 3.30
CA ALA A 257 6.64 5.60 4.45
C ALA A 257 7.14 4.15 4.29
N PRO A 258 8.25 3.77 4.96
CA PRO A 258 8.77 2.38 5.00
C PRO A 258 7.89 1.39 5.76
N ALA A 259 6.94 1.89 6.55
CA ALA A 259 5.84 1.14 7.12
C ALA A 259 4.59 1.99 6.91
N TRP A 260 3.47 1.38 6.50
CA TRP A 260 2.23 2.16 6.31
C TRP A 260 1.65 2.68 7.64
N GLU A 261 1.73 1.86 8.68
CA GLU A 261 1.41 2.22 10.06
C GLU A 261 2.52 2.98 10.78
N CYS A 262 2.15 3.69 11.86
CA CYS A 262 3.11 4.27 12.78
C CYS A 262 3.98 3.18 13.41
N TRP A 263 5.30 3.42 13.46
CA TRP A 263 6.27 2.48 14.04
C TRP A 263 6.96 3.08 15.28
N PRO A 264 7.13 2.33 16.39
CA PRO A 264 6.78 0.92 16.62
C PRO A 264 5.27 0.63 16.54
N PRO A 265 4.88 -0.55 16.01
CA PRO A 265 3.50 -0.84 15.67
C PRO A 265 2.75 -1.35 16.90
N LYS A 266 1.44 -1.21 16.86
CA LYS A 266 0.50 -2.00 17.65
C LYS A 266 0.06 -3.22 16.83
N GLN A 267 -0.43 -4.27 17.49
CA GLN A 267 -0.99 -5.39 16.75
C GLN A 267 -2.32 -4.98 16.12
N TRP A 268 -2.45 -5.16 14.80
CA TRP A 268 -3.69 -4.98 14.05
C TRP A 268 -3.64 -5.77 12.74
N ALA A 269 -4.79 -6.00 12.12
CA ALA A 269 -4.90 -6.66 10.83
C ALA A 269 -5.97 -5.95 9.97
N LEU A 270 -5.62 -5.62 8.73
CA LEU A 270 -6.51 -4.90 7.81
C LEU A 270 -7.15 -5.80 6.74
N GLY A 271 -6.52 -6.93 6.43
CA GLY A 271 -7.00 -7.81 5.36
C GLY A 271 -6.98 -7.17 3.97
N VAL A 272 -6.06 -6.23 3.72
CA VAL A 272 -5.85 -5.54 2.45
C VAL A 272 -4.38 -5.62 2.04
N LEU A 273 -4.09 -5.41 0.76
CA LEU A 273 -2.72 -5.17 0.31
C LEU A 273 -2.22 -3.81 0.82
N ILE A 274 -0.96 -3.77 1.24
CA ILE A 274 -0.29 -2.56 1.72
C ILE A 274 0.83 -2.20 0.75
N GLY A 275 0.86 -0.95 0.32
CA GLY A 275 1.91 -0.40 -0.51
C GLY A 275 2.81 0.53 0.29
N GLU A 276 4.12 0.34 0.23
CA GLU A 276 5.08 1.08 1.02
C GLU A 276 6.12 1.76 0.14
N MET A 277 6.65 2.89 0.60
CA MET A 277 7.68 3.69 -0.08
C MET A 277 7.31 4.08 -1.52
N PHE A 278 6.04 4.36 -1.81
CA PHE A 278 5.65 4.97 -3.09
C PHE A 278 6.23 6.38 -3.17
N ASP A 279 6.74 6.78 -4.33
CA ASP A 279 7.12 8.17 -4.56
C ASP A 279 5.87 8.99 -4.90
N LEU A 280 5.42 9.80 -3.94
CA LEU A 280 4.19 10.58 -4.05
C LEU A 280 4.44 12.07 -4.32
N GLU A 281 5.70 12.49 -4.53
CA GLU A 281 6.04 13.91 -4.65
C GLU A 281 5.47 14.54 -5.92
N ALA A 282 5.72 13.89 -7.06
CA ALA A 282 5.19 14.34 -8.35
C ALA A 282 3.66 14.27 -8.39
N LEU A 283 3.07 13.25 -7.76
CA LEU A 283 1.61 13.09 -7.68
C LEU A 283 0.97 14.19 -6.84
N ALA A 284 1.54 14.49 -5.67
CA ALA A 284 1.04 15.56 -4.80
C ALA A 284 1.12 16.92 -5.48
N LYS A 285 2.20 17.19 -6.23
CA LYS A 285 2.31 18.40 -7.06
C LYS A 285 1.19 18.46 -8.11
N GLN A 286 1.00 17.38 -8.86
CA GLN A 286 -0.03 17.32 -9.90
C GLN A 286 -1.46 17.45 -9.34
N CYS A 287 -1.75 16.82 -8.19
CA CYS A 287 -3.00 16.98 -7.47
C CYS A 287 -3.28 18.45 -7.11
N LYS A 288 -2.27 19.16 -6.60
CA LYS A 288 -2.38 20.58 -6.23
C LYS A 288 -2.59 21.48 -7.45
N GLU A 289 -1.83 21.27 -8.51
CA GLU A 289 -1.97 22.06 -9.75
C GLU A 289 -3.36 21.89 -10.37
N LYS A 290 -3.89 20.67 -10.39
CA LYS A 290 -5.21 20.36 -10.96
C LYS A 290 -6.37 20.57 -9.98
N GLN A 291 -6.09 20.84 -8.70
CA GLN A 291 -7.08 20.82 -7.61
C GLN A 291 -7.93 19.55 -7.62
N ARG A 292 -7.31 18.41 -7.93
CA ARG A 292 -7.96 17.11 -8.11
C ARG A 292 -7.13 16.01 -7.46
N TRP A 293 -7.71 15.38 -6.44
CA TRP A 293 -7.03 14.41 -5.57
C TRP A 293 -7.44 12.96 -5.82
N SER A 294 -8.15 12.73 -6.93
CA SER A 294 -8.43 11.41 -7.48
C SER A 294 -7.88 11.29 -8.90
N PHE A 295 -7.54 10.07 -9.28
CA PHE A 295 -6.90 9.73 -10.54
C PHE A 295 -7.17 8.27 -10.90
N PHE A 296 -6.94 7.91 -12.15
CA PHE A 296 -6.92 6.50 -12.53
C PHE A 296 -5.58 5.92 -12.06
N PHE A 297 -5.64 4.84 -11.30
CA PHE A 297 -4.46 4.16 -10.77
C PHE A 297 -4.29 2.82 -11.46
N MET A 298 -3.05 2.53 -11.86
CA MET A 298 -2.66 1.23 -12.38
C MET A 298 -1.36 0.79 -11.72
N SER A 299 -1.34 -0.46 -11.27
CA SER A 299 -0.13 -1.16 -10.81
C SER A 299 -0.17 -2.60 -11.31
N THR A 300 0.97 -3.08 -11.78
CA THR A 300 1.11 -4.44 -12.32
C THR A 300 2.14 -5.24 -11.52
N PRO A 301 1.68 -6.00 -10.51
CA PRO A 301 2.58 -6.82 -9.69
C PRO A 301 3.31 -7.90 -10.49
N LEU A 302 4.49 -8.31 -10.02
CA LEU A 302 5.26 -9.43 -10.57
C LEU A 302 4.42 -10.71 -10.61
N ASN A 303 4.48 -11.43 -11.73
CA ASN A 303 3.89 -12.76 -11.84
C ASN A 303 4.87 -13.82 -11.30
N MET A 304 5.03 -13.86 -9.98
CA MET A 304 5.94 -14.77 -9.27
C MET A 304 5.13 -15.78 -8.46
N PRO A 305 5.00 -17.05 -8.91
CA PRO A 305 4.27 -18.08 -8.18
C PRO A 305 4.77 -18.25 -6.74
N GLY A 306 3.86 -18.09 -5.77
CA GLY A 306 4.20 -18.13 -4.34
C GLY A 306 4.94 -16.89 -3.83
N GLY A 307 5.09 -15.85 -4.65
CA GLY A 307 5.76 -14.61 -4.25
C GLY A 307 5.06 -13.94 -3.07
N ILE A 308 5.86 -13.34 -2.18
CA ILE A 308 5.39 -12.65 -0.97
C ILE A 308 4.93 -11.23 -1.28
N ALA A 309 5.64 -10.56 -2.18
CA ALA A 309 5.48 -9.15 -2.51
C ALA A 309 5.83 -8.91 -3.99
N SER A 310 5.60 -7.69 -4.44
CA SER A 310 6.04 -7.19 -5.74
C SER A 310 6.61 -5.79 -5.59
N PHE A 311 7.41 -5.33 -6.56
CA PHE A 311 7.61 -3.90 -6.75
C PHE A 311 6.27 -3.18 -6.94
N ALA A 312 6.21 -1.90 -6.56
CA ALA A 312 5.02 -1.08 -6.73
C ALA A 312 4.56 -1.07 -8.19
N ASN A 313 5.48 -0.85 -9.13
CA ASN A 313 5.24 -0.75 -10.57
C ASN A 313 3.94 0.02 -10.90
N ALA A 314 3.83 1.20 -10.29
CA ALA A 314 2.59 1.95 -10.17
C ALA A 314 2.64 3.28 -10.92
N ILE A 315 1.50 3.66 -11.49
CA ILE A 315 1.31 4.90 -12.23
C ILE A 315 -0.07 5.49 -11.94
N ALA A 316 -0.12 6.81 -11.78
CA ALA A 316 -1.35 7.59 -11.77
C ALA A 316 -1.56 8.24 -13.14
N ILE A 317 -2.81 8.28 -13.60
CA ILE A 317 -3.20 8.82 -14.91
C ILE A 317 -4.37 9.80 -14.73
N TYR A 318 -4.26 10.98 -15.33
CA TYR A 318 -5.22 12.09 -15.25
C TYR A 318 -5.93 12.37 -16.57
#